data_AF-A0A8T4LRS8-F1
#
_entry.id   AF-A0A8T4LRS8-F1
#
_cell.length_a   1.000
_cell.length_b   1.000
_cell.length_c   1.000
_cell.angle_alpha   90.00
_cell.angle_beta   90.00
_cell.angle_gamma   90.00
#
_symmetry.space_group_name_H-M   'P 1'
#
loop_
_entity.id
_entity.type
_entity.pdbx_description
1 polymer ?
#
loop_
_entity_poly.entity_id
_entity_poly.type
_entity_poly.pdbx_seq_one_letter_code
_entity_poly.pdbx_strand_id
1 'polypeptide(L)'
;MKSKTYDAVNKAWKSTCKVLFGTEVGELEDFEKWLNSHMPTPQLETSSFSGKSVALPCSDYGRHDYAKGAHFTSFDEIKFGTKFKPLNINEVKDIDMIIAALGERLAYCGNIVLGNSAYVEKSADVINSSFVLSSSLVGDSRYISHSIWVYESQYCFGNFGAWKNMHSIMLSGGEYVRCFECHSGEVNSDCYYCGSPKNCSNCMFSFGIQNKRNMIGNLELPKEKYAQIKASLTSHMADTLRKEKRIFSLFDILDGCRKYPHEKLQMPQEEKQKPFDITPIEKSFGATTGILLGKPLCGIDSYSRFLQRHVPSNKHIASPFSGQKVVLAGYRAFLSSLYNLEGRMVTESEVRQIGKLPSKMEKISKMQATMGSVCETLHEIAYSDLDKQYGNNTNNFDCSVVVNAHDCYKGSAYSHCKKCAYSFWPFGCEQVFGSYNSWNCQFCINCYNSKKLSRCFETDCSYECSDGYFLHNCENVRDSMFCFNTKNLHNAIGNAQLEKGKYSGIKDALVSQMHAELEKKKGLKWDIYNIGAGKA
;
A
#
# COMPACT_ATOMS: atom_id res chain seq x y z
N MET A 1 30.09 -16.10 -9.99
CA MET A 1 29.02 -17.09 -10.22
C MET A 1 27.74 -16.49 -9.65
N LYS A 2 26.61 -16.53 -10.38
CA LYS A 2 25.34 -15.93 -9.92
C LYS A 2 24.65 -16.83 -8.89
N SER A 3 23.68 -16.29 -8.15
CA SER A 3 22.95 -17.05 -7.13
C SER A 3 21.84 -17.92 -7.75
N LYS A 4 21.53 -19.06 -7.13
CA LYS A 4 20.44 -19.94 -7.56
C LYS A 4 19.06 -19.24 -7.56
N THR A 5 18.91 -18.18 -6.75
CA THR A 5 17.75 -17.28 -6.77
C THR A 5 17.67 -16.51 -8.07
N TYR A 6 18.76 -15.85 -8.48
CA TYR A 6 18.83 -15.10 -9.73
C TYR A 6 18.49 -15.96 -10.95
N ASP A 7 19.10 -17.15 -11.07
CA ASP A 7 18.93 -17.99 -12.26
C ASP A 7 17.47 -18.43 -12.46
N ALA A 8 16.74 -18.71 -11.37
CA ALA A 8 15.32 -19.06 -11.41
C ALA A 8 14.42 -17.87 -11.78
N VAL A 9 14.71 -16.69 -11.23
CA VAL A 9 13.97 -15.44 -11.46
C VAL A 9 14.20 -14.92 -12.89
N ASN A 10 15.45 -14.91 -13.37
CA ASN A 10 15.81 -14.50 -14.73
C ASN A 10 15.24 -15.44 -15.81
N LYS A 11 15.18 -16.76 -15.54
CA LYS A 11 14.49 -17.72 -16.44
C LYS A 11 13.00 -17.37 -16.62
N ALA A 12 12.33 -16.93 -15.55
CA ALA A 12 10.93 -16.52 -15.61
C ALA A 12 10.72 -15.16 -16.28
N TRP A 13 11.64 -14.20 -16.07
CA TRP A 13 11.70 -12.94 -16.84
C TRP A 13 11.73 -13.23 -18.35
N LYS A 14 12.70 -14.03 -18.82
CA LYS A 14 12.81 -14.43 -20.23
C LYS A 14 11.56 -15.11 -20.78
N SER A 15 10.95 -15.99 -19.98
CA SER A 15 9.68 -16.63 -20.34
C SER A 15 8.51 -15.64 -20.41
N THR A 16 8.48 -14.62 -19.56
CA THR A 16 7.45 -13.58 -19.54
C THR A 16 7.57 -12.70 -20.79
N CYS A 17 8.78 -12.24 -21.11
CA CYS A 17 9.06 -11.47 -22.32
C CYS A 17 8.68 -12.23 -23.59
N LYS A 18 8.95 -13.55 -23.65
CA LYS A 18 8.55 -14.42 -24.76
C LYS A 18 7.05 -14.44 -25.02
N VAL A 19 6.20 -14.42 -23.98
CA VAL A 19 4.74 -14.42 -24.19
C VAL A 19 4.21 -13.02 -24.52
N LEU A 20 4.74 -11.99 -23.84
CA LEU A 20 4.37 -10.60 -24.08
C LEU A 20 4.76 -10.14 -25.51
N PHE A 21 6.06 -10.18 -25.80
CA PHE A 21 6.65 -9.58 -27.01
C PHE A 21 6.91 -10.58 -28.14
N GLY A 22 6.53 -11.85 -27.96
CA GLY A 22 6.90 -12.96 -28.85
C GLY A 22 8.38 -13.38 -28.77
N THR A 23 9.20 -12.74 -27.92
CA THR A 23 10.66 -12.88 -27.97
C THR A 23 11.36 -12.47 -26.65
N GLU A 24 12.63 -12.87 -26.47
CA GLU A 24 13.46 -12.41 -25.34
C GLU A 24 14.07 -11.03 -25.63
N VAL A 25 14.24 -10.21 -24.57
CA VAL A 25 14.74 -8.83 -24.64
C VAL A 25 16.07 -8.57 -23.92
N GLY A 26 16.54 -9.51 -23.09
CA GLY A 26 17.80 -9.41 -22.34
C GLY A 26 17.79 -10.19 -21.02
N GLU A 27 18.85 -10.05 -20.22
CA GLU A 27 18.89 -10.56 -18.85
C GLU A 27 18.15 -9.59 -17.91
N LEU A 28 17.52 -10.08 -16.84
CA LEU A 28 16.74 -9.25 -15.91
C LEU A 28 17.53 -8.08 -15.30
N GLU A 29 18.83 -8.28 -15.04
CA GLU A 29 19.69 -7.26 -14.39
C GLU A 29 19.87 -6.00 -15.22
N ASP A 30 19.84 -6.11 -16.56
CA ASP A 30 19.96 -4.96 -17.45
C ASP A 30 18.83 -3.92 -17.19
N PHE A 31 17.70 -4.38 -16.67
CA PHE A 31 16.46 -3.62 -16.50
C PHE A 31 16.24 -3.14 -15.06
N GLU A 32 17.09 -3.49 -14.08
CA GLU A 32 16.86 -3.19 -12.65
C GLU A 32 16.58 -1.70 -12.39
N LYS A 33 17.34 -0.80 -13.04
CA LYS A 33 17.15 0.66 -12.90
C LYS A 33 15.77 1.14 -13.38
N TRP A 34 15.21 0.52 -14.42
CA TRP A 34 13.89 0.84 -14.93
C TRP A 34 12.79 0.19 -14.08
N LEU A 35 12.97 -1.08 -13.68
CA LEU A 35 12.04 -1.83 -12.84
C LEU A 35 11.91 -1.29 -11.41
N ASN A 36 12.82 -0.40 -10.98
CA ASN A 36 12.79 0.29 -9.70
C ASN A 36 12.36 1.77 -9.81
N SER A 37 11.98 2.30 -10.98
CA SER A 37 11.75 3.76 -11.14
C SER A 37 10.55 4.32 -10.36
N HIS A 38 9.62 3.46 -9.95
CA HIS A 38 8.43 3.79 -9.16
C HIS A 38 8.56 3.38 -7.69
N MET A 39 9.72 2.87 -7.26
CA MET A 39 9.88 2.22 -5.97
C MET A 39 10.48 3.16 -4.91
N PRO A 40 9.88 3.27 -3.71
CA PRO A 40 10.57 3.83 -2.57
C PRO A 40 11.66 2.85 -2.11
N THR A 41 12.83 3.36 -1.73
CA THR A 41 13.92 2.53 -1.20
C THR A 41 13.66 2.15 0.25
N PRO A 42 13.97 0.91 0.69
CA PRO A 42 14.01 0.55 2.12
C PRO A 42 14.89 1.52 2.91
N GLN A 43 14.50 1.80 4.15
CA GLN A 43 15.26 2.69 5.04
C GLN A 43 16.38 1.89 5.70
N LEU A 44 17.59 2.47 5.77
CA LEU A 44 18.79 1.81 6.26
C LEU A 44 19.32 2.55 7.48
N GLU A 45 19.13 1.94 8.64
CA GLU A 45 19.65 2.43 9.93
C GLU A 45 20.87 1.62 10.39
N THR A 46 21.46 2.00 11.52
CA THR A 46 22.67 1.36 12.06
C THR A 46 22.39 0.69 13.40
N SER A 47 22.72 -0.60 13.52
CA SER A 47 22.57 -1.36 14.77
C SER A 47 23.39 -0.74 15.88
N SER A 48 22.72 -0.34 16.97
CA SER A 48 23.33 0.23 18.18
C SER A 48 24.25 -0.76 18.91
N PHE A 49 24.16 -2.05 18.58
CA PHE A 49 24.94 -3.12 19.22
C PHE A 49 26.20 -3.53 18.44
N SER A 50 26.23 -3.32 17.12
CA SER A 50 27.25 -3.91 16.23
C SER A 50 27.73 -3.04 15.07
N GLY A 51 27.06 -1.93 14.78
CA GLY A 51 27.34 -1.13 13.58
C GLY A 51 26.90 -1.78 12.25
N LYS A 52 26.21 -2.93 12.27
CA LYS A 52 25.58 -3.50 11.05
C LYS A 52 24.51 -2.56 10.51
N SER A 53 24.29 -2.61 9.18
CA SER A 53 23.12 -1.98 8.57
C SER A 53 21.84 -2.76 8.91
N VAL A 54 20.79 -2.03 9.28
CA VAL A 54 19.47 -2.52 9.66
C VAL A 54 18.46 -1.99 8.65
N ALA A 55 17.94 -2.86 7.78
CA ALA A 55 16.87 -2.51 6.85
C ALA A 55 15.51 -2.51 7.57
N LEU A 56 14.83 -1.37 7.56
CA LEU A 56 13.50 -1.18 8.14
C LEU A 56 12.42 -1.18 7.05
N PRO A 57 11.17 -1.58 7.36
CA PRO A 57 10.04 -1.38 6.46
C PRO A 57 9.94 0.09 6.05
N CYS A 58 9.79 0.36 4.75
CA CYS A 58 9.76 1.74 4.27
C CYS A 58 8.44 2.43 4.65
N SER A 59 8.50 3.38 5.59
CA SER A 59 7.42 4.34 5.83
C SER A 59 7.38 5.41 4.72
N ASP A 60 6.16 5.91 4.49
CA ASP A 60 5.67 6.64 3.29
C ASP A 60 6.73 7.43 2.49
N TYR A 61 7.13 6.87 1.34
CA TYR A 61 8.00 7.47 0.31
C TYR A 61 9.21 8.29 0.80
N GLY A 62 9.89 7.80 1.84
CA GLY A 62 11.12 8.40 2.37
C GLY A 62 10.94 9.19 3.66
N ARG A 63 9.72 9.27 4.21
CA ARG A 63 9.48 9.71 5.58
C ARG A 63 10.00 8.65 6.55
N HIS A 64 11.01 8.98 7.37
CA HIS A 64 11.42 8.13 8.49
C HIS A 64 10.53 8.38 9.70
N ASP A 65 9.76 7.36 10.13
CA ASP A 65 8.77 7.53 11.20
C ASP A 65 9.33 7.39 12.62
N TYR A 66 10.36 6.57 12.83
CA TYR A 66 10.98 6.39 14.14
C TYR A 66 11.68 7.68 14.63
N ALA A 67 11.62 7.95 15.94
CA ALA A 67 12.19 9.16 16.52
C ALA A 67 13.72 9.24 16.43
N LYS A 68 14.25 10.46 16.29
CA LYS A 68 15.69 10.72 16.14
C LYS A 68 16.46 10.28 17.40
N GLY A 69 17.43 9.37 17.20
CA GLY A 69 18.23 8.81 18.28
C GLY A 69 17.59 7.61 18.98
N ALA A 70 16.59 6.98 18.35
CA ALA A 70 16.15 5.65 18.73
C ALA A 70 17.27 4.61 18.56
N HIS A 71 17.16 3.52 19.31
CA HIS A 71 18.06 2.37 19.18
C HIS A 71 17.53 1.37 18.15
N PHE A 72 18.44 0.84 17.32
CA PHE A 72 18.14 -0.15 16.29
C PHE A 72 18.96 -1.43 16.48
N THR A 73 18.43 -2.56 16.02
CA THR A 73 19.09 -3.87 16.06
C THR A 73 18.70 -4.73 14.85
N SER A 74 19.59 -5.61 14.40
CA SER A 74 19.29 -6.57 13.34
C SER A 74 18.66 -7.85 13.94
N PHE A 75 17.71 -8.48 13.25
CA PHE A 75 16.96 -9.63 13.77
C PHE A 75 17.84 -10.82 14.20
N ASP A 76 19.00 -11.02 13.55
CA ASP A 76 19.99 -12.03 13.92
C ASP A 76 20.72 -11.75 15.25
N GLU A 77 20.56 -10.55 15.82
CA GLU A 77 21.22 -10.10 17.05
C GLU A 77 20.32 -10.28 18.29
N ILE A 78 19.03 -10.57 18.09
CA ILE A 78 18.06 -10.71 19.18
C ILE A 78 18.24 -12.04 19.92
N LYS A 79 18.74 -11.95 21.16
CA LYS A 79 18.89 -13.09 22.06
C LYS A 79 17.58 -13.38 22.79
N PHE A 80 16.61 -13.98 22.10
CA PHE A 80 15.26 -14.29 22.62
C PHE A 80 15.21 -15.05 23.97
N GLY A 81 16.28 -15.79 24.35
CA GLY A 81 16.39 -16.47 25.64
C GLY A 81 16.82 -15.59 26.83
N THR A 82 17.02 -14.28 26.63
CA THR A 82 17.53 -13.36 27.67
C THR A 82 16.45 -13.07 28.72
N LYS A 83 16.74 -13.41 29.99
CA LYS A 83 15.86 -13.10 31.12
C LYS A 83 16.17 -11.72 31.70
N PHE A 84 15.25 -10.78 31.53
CA PHE A 84 15.32 -9.46 32.15
C PHE A 84 14.80 -9.49 33.60
N LYS A 85 15.32 -8.60 34.45
CA LYS A 85 14.76 -8.39 35.79
C LYS A 85 13.38 -7.72 35.68
N PRO A 86 12.36 -8.19 36.42
CA PRO A 86 11.08 -7.51 36.54
C PRO A 86 11.24 -6.07 37.08
N LEU A 87 10.34 -5.18 36.65
CA LEU A 87 10.24 -3.84 37.20
C LEU A 87 9.72 -3.88 38.64
N ASN A 88 10.23 -3.01 39.50
CA ASN A 88 9.79 -2.88 40.89
C ASN A 88 8.58 -1.93 41.03
N ILE A 89 7.91 -1.94 42.19
CA ILE A 89 6.66 -1.19 42.40
C ILE A 89 6.81 0.34 42.24
N ASN A 90 8.02 0.89 42.32
CA ASN A 90 8.28 2.31 42.05
C ASN A 90 8.52 2.64 40.58
N GLU A 91 8.81 1.63 39.73
CA GLU A 91 9.09 1.78 38.29
C GLU A 91 7.83 1.62 37.43
N VAL A 92 6.70 1.21 38.02
CA VAL A 92 5.43 0.90 37.31
C VAL A 92 4.28 1.83 37.67
N LYS A 93 4.58 3.05 38.13
CA LYS A 93 3.57 4.04 38.59
C LYS A 93 2.84 4.75 37.44
N ASP A 94 3.57 5.03 36.37
CA ASP A 94 3.10 5.74 35.17
C ASP A 94 3.97 5.36 33.96
N ILE A 95 3.60 5.83 32.78
CA ILE A 95 4.30 5.51 31.53
C ILE A 95 5.74 6.08 31.50
N ASP A 96 5.98 7.25 32.09
CA ASP A 96 7.31 7.90 32.07
C ASP A 96 8.31 7.09 32.92
N MET A 97 7.90 6.61 34.09
CA MET A 97 8.74 5.76 34.95
C MET A 97 9.02 4.39 34.32
N ILE A 98 8.05 3.81 33.60
CA ILE A 98 8.24 2.53 32.89
C ILE A 98 9.28 2.70 31.76
N ILE A 99 9.16 3.73 30.93
CA ILE A 99 10.10 3.99 29.82
C ILE A 99 11.51 4.25 30.37
N ALA A 100 11.64 5.06 31.43
CA ALA A 100 12.91 5.33 32.08
C ALA A 100 13.57 4.08 32.69
N ALA A 101 12.79 3.13 33.23
CA ALA A 101 13.31 1.89 33.81
C ALA A 101 13.61 0.79 32.77
N LEU A 102 13.07 0.90 31.56
CA LEU A 102 13.38 0.03 30.43
C LEU A 102 14.63 0.52 29.69
N GLY A 103 14.73 1.81 29.35
CA GLY A 103 15.94 2.40 28.76
C GLY A 103 16.46 1.64 27.53
N GLU A 104 17.74 1.24 27.55
CA GLU A 104 18.41 0.45 26.50
C GLU A 104 17.77 -0.92 26.19
N ARG A 105 16.78 -1.39 26.97
CA ARG A 105 15.95 -2.55 26.60
C ARG A 105 15.02 -2.26 25.41
N LEU A 106 14.80 -0.99 25.08
CA LEU A 106 13.94 -0.53 24.00
C LEU A 106 14.78 -0.36 22.72
N ALA A 107 14.60 -1.25 21.75
CA ALA A 107 15.27 -1.16 20.44
C ALA A 107 14.37 -1.70 19.32
N TYR A 108 14.29 -0.95 18.23
CA TYR A 108 13.56 -1.31 17.02
C TYR A 108 14.35 -2.33 16.20
N CYS A 109 13.65 -3.27 15.57
CA CYS A 109 14.26 -4.38 14.85
C CYS A 109 13.96 -4.33 13.36
N GLY A 110 15.02 -4.47 12.55
CA GLY A 110 14.95 -4.67 11.10
C GLY A 110 15.68 -5.93 10.63
N ASN A 111 15.84 -6.08 9.31
CA ASN A 111 16.34 -7.28 8.64
C ASN A 111 15.50 -8.56 8.93
N ILE A 112 14.20 -8.42 9.17
CA ILE A 112 13.34 -9.52 9.62
C ILE A 112 12.98 -10.46 8.44
N VAL A 113 13.01 -11.77 8.71
CA VAL A 113 12.60 -12.84 7.80
C VAL A 113 11.78 -13.86 8.57
N LEU A 114 10.57 -14.15 8.09
CA LEU A 114 9.60 -15.05 8.72
C LEU A 114 9.30 -16.27 7.84
N GLY A 115 8.53 -17.21 8.38
CA GLY A 115 8.09 -18.42 7.69
C GLY A 115 9.21 -19.41 7.27
N ASN A 116 8.83 -20.40 6.47
CA ASN A 116 9.73 -21.40 5.91
C ASN A 116 10.41 -20.86 4.63
N SER A 117 11.35 -19.94 4.85
CA SER A 117 11.98 -19.10 3.83
C SER A 117 13.45 -19.49 3.59
N ALA A 118 13.92 -19.38 2.34
CA ALA A 118 15.28 -19.75 1.94
C ALA A 118 15.81 -18.84 0.83
N TYR A 119 17.12 -18.59 0.81
CA TYR A 119 17.83 -17.74 -0.17
C TYR A 119 17.20 -16.34 -0.36
N VAL A 120 17.03 -15.62 0.76
CA VAL A 120 16.48 -14.26 0.84
C VAL A 120 17.62 -13.25 1.05
N GLU A 121 17.55 -12.10 0.37
CA GLU A 121 18.50 -10.99 0.52
C GLU A 121 17.73 -9.65 0.65
N LYS A 122 18.27 -8.70 1.44
CA LYS A 122 17.75 -7.33 1.64
C LYS A 122 16.23 -7.27 1.92
N SER A 123 15.76 -7.75 3.08
CA SER A 123 14.31 -7.81 3.36
C SER A 123 13.92 -7.38 4.78
N ALA A 124 12.69 -6.90 4.93
CA ALA A 124 11.98 -6.75 6.20
C ALA A 124 10.56 -7.32 6.06
N ASP A 125 10.47 -8.64 6.21
CA ASP A 125 9.30 -9.53 6.23
C ASP A 125 8.76 -10.13 4.92
N VAL A 126 8.61 -11.46 4.95
CA VAL A 126 8.10 -12.36 3.91
C VAL A 126 7.59 -13.64 4.58
N ILE A 127 6.41 -14.15 4.20
CA ILE A 127 5.83 -15.43 4.68
C ILE A 127 5.06 -16.10 3.53
N ASN A 128 5.46 -17.21 2.90
CA ASN A 128 6.65 -18.04 3.02
C ASN A 128 7.45 -18.13 1.69
N SER A 129 8.61 -18.79 1.76
CA SER A 129 9.25 -19.55 0.68
C SER A 129 9.67 -18.79 -0.61
N SER A 130 9.73 -19.50 -1.74
CA SER A 130 11.02 -19.67 -2.43
C SER A 130 11.04 -19.14 -3.86
N PHE A 131 11.78 -18.11 -4.25
CA PHE A 131 12.74 -17.25 -3.53
C PHE A 131 12.50 -15.76 -3.91
N VAL A 132 13.13 -14.81 -3.21
CA VAL A 132 12.83 -13.36 -3.30
C VAL A 132 14.09 -12.51 -3.19
N LEU A 133 14.13 -11.38 -3.90
CA LEU A 133 15.11 -10.30 -3.69
C LEU A 133 14.41 -8.96 -3.39
N SER A 134 14.98 -8.18 -2.46
CA SER A 134 14.62 -6.80 -2.06
C SER A 134 13.13 -6.56 -1.76
N SER A 135 12.74 -6.62 -0.48
CA SER A 135 11.32 -6.58 -0.06
C SER A 135 11.07 -5.94 1.31
N SER A 136 9.83 -5.53 1.61
CA SER A 136 9.40 -5.38 3.01
C SER A 136 7.92 -5.72 3.32
N LEU A 137 7.29 -6.63 2.56
CA LEU A 137 6.15 -7.50 2.98
C LEU A 137 5.50 -8.25 1.80
N VAL A 138 5.63 -9.58 1.79
CA VAL A 138 5.14 -10.49 0.72
C VAL A 138 4.73 -11.88 1.24
N GLY A 139 3.75 -12.55 0.62
CA GLY A 139 3.46 -13.98 0.85
C GLY A 139 2.49 -14.58 -0.16
N ASP A 140 2.32 -15.88 -0.40
CA ASP A 140 3.24 -17.00 -0.21
C ASP A 140 3.91 -17.31 -1.57
N SER A 141 5.23 -17.14 -1.65
CA SER A 141 5.99 -16.86 -2.88
C SER A 141 6.24 -18.06 -3.81
N ARG A 142 6.41 -17.78 -5.13
CA ARG A 142 7.33 -18.50 -6.07
C ARG A 142 7.39 -17.82 -7.45
N TYR A 143 8.28 -16.90 -7.82
CA TYR A 143 9.48 -16.29 -7.24
C TYR A 143 9.48 -14.78 -7.66
N ILE A 144 10.15 -13.88 -6.94
CA ILE A 144 9.86 -12.42 -6.99
C ILE A 144 11.12 -11.53 -6.94
N SER A 145 11.06 -10.35 -7.55
CA SER A 145 11.84 -9.17 -7.12
C SER A 145 11.05 -7.88 -7.38
N HIS A 146 11.60 -6.68 -7.24
CA HIS A 146 11.67 -6.01 -5.94
C HIS A 146 10.27 -5.46 -5.58
N SER A 147 9.86 -5.49 -4.31
CA SER A 147 8.42 -5.42 -3.99
C SER A 147 8.06 -4.80 -2.64
N ILE A 148 7.05 -3.92 -2.67
CA ILE A 148 6.48 -3.18 -1.54
C ILE A 148 4.97 -2.94 -1.83
N TRP A 149 3.95 -3.74 -1.52
CA TRP A 149 3.81 -5.08 -0.93
C TRP A 149 3.08 -6.02 -1.92
N VAL A 150 3.05 -7.34 -1.69
CA VAL A 150 2.33 -8.32 -2.57
C VAL A 150 1.73 -9.50 -1.80
N TYR A 151 0.55 -10.02 -2.18
CA TYR A 151 0.14 -11.39 -1.78
C TYR A 151 -0.28 -12.30 -2.96
N GLU A 152 0.42 -13.42 -3.10
CA GLU A 152 0.34 -14.53 -4.07
C GLU A 152 0.79 -14.23 -5.52
N SER A 153 1.68 -15.11 -6.01
CA SER A 153 2.57 -14.81 -7.14
C SER A 153 3.26 -16.03 -7.76
N GLN A 154 3.33 -16.06 -9.10
CA GLN A 154 4.32 -16.79 -9.89
C GLN A 154 4.46 -16.20 -11.30
N TYR A 155 5.28 -15.20 -11.66
CA TYR A 155 6.42 -14.50 -11.03
C TYR A 155 6.23 -12.98 -11.26
N CYS A 156 6.99 -12.09 -10.59
CA CYS A 156 6.78 -10.64 -10.71
C CYS A 156 8.03 -9.79 -10.44
N PHE A 157 8.16 -8.66 -11.16
CA PHE A 157 9.24 -7.67 -11.04
C PHE A 157 8.83 -6.34 -11.71
N GLY A 158 8.76 -5.17 -11.05
CA GLY A 158 8.73 -4.84 -9.61
C GLY A 158 7.54 -3.93 -9.26
N ASN A 159 7.27 -3.68 -7.97
CA ASN A 159 5.87 -3.47 -7.52
C ASN A 159 5.59 -2.52 -6.34
N PHE A 160 4.53 -1.71 -6.48
CA PHE A 160 3.70 -1.16 -5.38
C PHE A 160 2.21 -1.07 -5.79
N GLY A 161 1.31 -2.01 -5.48
CA GLY A 161 1.45 -3.34 -4.87
C GLY A 161 0.32 -4.24 -5.40
N ALA A 162 0.28 -5.55 -5.07
CA ALA A 162 -0.52 -6.52 -5.83
C ALA A 162 -1.10 -7.72 -5.05
N TRP A 163 -2.22 -8.27 -5.50
CA TRP A 163 -2.86 -9.49 -4.96
C TRP A 163 -3.88 -9.98 -6.01
N LYS A 164 -3.67 -11.02 -6.85
CA LYS A 164 -2.68 -12.11 -6.99
C LYS A 164 -2.20 -12.25 -8.46
N ASN A 165 -1.07 -12.96 -8.72
CA ASN A 165 -0.32 -12.84 -9.99
C ASN A 165 0.14 -14.16 -10.64
N MET A 166 0.19 -14.21 -11.99
CA MET A 166 1.17 -15.05 -12.72
C MET A 166 1.81 -14.32 -13.93
N HIS A 167 3.11 -14.01 -13.80
CA HIS A 167 4.04 -13.41 -14.80
C HIS A 167 3.74 -11.92 -15.10
N SER A 168 4.52 -10.97 -14.55
CA SER A 168 4.12 -9.53 -14.58
C SER A 168 5.26 -8.50 -14.45
N ILE A 169 5.01 -7.31 -15.03
CA ILE A 169 5.80 -6.06 -15.02
C ILE A 169 4.82 -4.86 -15.08
N MET A 170 5.16 -3.62 -14.71
CA MET A 170 5.12 -3.11 -13.33
C MET A 170 3.67 -2.76 -12.94
N LEU A 171 3.31 -2.76 -11.65
CA LEU A 171 1.90 -2.87 -11.25
C LEU A 171 1.47 -2.10 -9.99
N SER A 172 0.16 -1.80 -9.95
CA SER A 172 -0.61 -1.42 -8.75
C SER A 172 -2.08 -1.92 -8.80
N GLY A 173 -2.33 -3.13 -8.25
CA GLY A 173 -3.62 -3.78 -7.95
C GLY A 173 -4.52 -4.23 -9.13
N GLY A 174 -5.25 -5.35 -9.09
CA GLY A 174 -5.38 -6.43 -8.09
C GLY A 174 -4.98 -7.81 -8.66
N GLU A 175 -5.90 -8.51 -9.33
CA GLU A 175 -5.67 -9.83 -9.98
C GLU A 175 -5.52 -9.71 -11.53
N TYR A 176 -4.69 -10.58 -12.12
CA TYR A 176 -4.18 -10.45 -13.51
C TYR A 176 -4.15 -11.77 -14.29
N VAL A 177 -3.48 -11.80 -15.46
CA VAL A 177 -2.33 -12.68 -15.78
C VAL A 177 -1.61 -12.23 -17.07
N ARG A 178 -0.27 -12.16 -17.06
CA ARG A 178 0.62 -11.66 -18.15
C ARG A 178 0.43 -10.16 -18.49
N CYS A 179 1.28 -9.29 -17.92
CA CYS A 179 1.06 -7.83 -17.88
C CYS A 179 2.34 -6.98 -18.04
N PHE A 180 2.20 -5.81 -18.70
CA PHE A 180 3.18 -4.71 -18.89
C PHE A 180 2.36 -3.47 -19.33
N GLU A 181 1.60 -2.73 -18.51
CA GLU A 181 1.69 -2.30 -17.11
C GLU A 181 0.23 -1.96 -16.65
N CYS A 182 -0.07 -1.89 -15.34
CA CYS A 182 -1.45 -1.62 -14.85
C CYS A 182 -1.52 -0.83 -13.54
N HIS A 183 -2.39 0.19 -13.48
CA HIS A 183 -2.54 1.08 -12.32
C HIS A 183 -3.95 1.20 -11.72
N SER A 184 -4.93 0.38 -12.14
CA SER A 184 -5.65 -0.57 -11.24
C SER A 184 -6.82 -1.29 -11.93
N GLY A 185 -7.12 -2.52 -11.49
CA GLY A 185 -8.28 -3.28 -11.97
C GLY A 185 -8.50 -4.64 -11.31
N GLU A 186 -9.53 -5.35 -11.77
CA GLU A 186 -9.96 -6.72 -11.45
C GLU A 186 -10.82 -7.18 -12.63
N VAL A 187 -10.49 -8.19 -13.45
CA VAL A 187 -9.24 -8.97 -13.61
C VAL A 187 -8.89 -8.92 -15.10
N ASN A 188 -7.61 -8.73 -15.46
CA ASN A 188 -7.21 -8.49 -16.87
C ASN A 188 -6.03 -9.38 -17.32
N SER A 189 -5.95 -9.69 -18.62
CA SER A 189 -4.87 -10.47 -19.22
C SER A 189 -4.36 -9.85 -20.52
N ASP A 190 -3.05 -9.96 -20.78
CA ASP A 190 -2.32 -9.42 -21.95
C ASP A 190 -2.40 -7.88 -22.07
N CYS A 191 -2.20 -7.16 -20.97
CA CYS A 191 -2.34 -5.70 -20.88
C CYS A 191 -1.12 -4.91 -21.38
N TYR A 192 -1.41 -3.85 -22.16
CA TYR A 192 -0.45 -2.83 -22.59
C TYR A 192 -1.00 -1.41 -22.37
N TYR A 193 -0.71 -0.84 -21.19
CA TYR A 193 -0.97 0.55 -20.77
C TYR A 193 -2.42 1.04 -20.99
N CYS A 194 -3.28 0.90 -19.97
CA CYS A 194 -4.68 1.33 -20.03
C CYS A 194 -5.12 2.11 -18.77
N GLY A 195 -5.93 3.15 -18.96
CA GLY A 195 -6.53 3.93 -17.88
C GLY A 195 -7.86 3.31 -17.41
N SER A 196 -7.86 2.78 -16.19
CA SER A 196 -9.04 2.28 -15.46
C SER A 196 -10.03 1.39 -16.26
N PRO A 197 -9.57 0.33 -16.95
CA PRO A 197 -10.42 -0.61 -17.66
C PRO A 197 -11.21 -1.52 -16.70
N LYS A 198 -12.50 -1.75 -16.98
CA LYS A 198 -13.37 -2.65 -16.19
C LYS A 198 -13.84 -3.85 -17.02
N ASN A 199 -13.46 -5.07 -16.63
CA ASN A 199 -13.86 -6.33 -17.30
C ASN A 199 -13.57 -6.32 -18.83
N CYS A 200 -12.29 -6.27 -19.19
CA CYS A 200 -11.85 -6.17 -20.58
C CYS A 200 -10.80 -7.26 -20.94
N SER A 201 -10.67 -7.58 -22.22
CA SER A 201 -9.61 -8.47 -22.75
C SER A 201 -9.01 -7.93 -24.04
N ASN A 202 -7.77 -8.30 -24.40
CA ASN A 202 -7.12 -7.84 -25.63
C ASN A 202 -7.20 -6.31 -25.82
N CYS A 203 -6.73 -5.53 -24.83
CA CYS A 203 -6.81 -4.07 -24.85
C CYS A 203 -5.42 -3.44 -24.73
N MET A 204 -5.12 -2.50 -25.63
CA MET A 204 -3.90 -1.70 -25.62
C MET A 204 -4.26 -0.21 -25.63
N PHE A 205 -3.47 0.64 -24.98
CA PHE A 205 -3.53 2.10 -25.13
C PHE A 205 -4.94 2.72 -24.98
N SER A 206 -5.77 2.16 -24.09
CA SER A 206 -7.21 2.49 -23.98
C SER A 206 -7.57 3.03 -22.60
N PHE A 207 -8.50 3.99 -22.53
CA PHE A 207 -8.79 4.79 -21.35
C PHE A 207 -10.30 4.83 -21.10
N GLY A 208 -10.74 4.53 -19.88
CA GLY A 208 -12.15 4.61 -19.45
C GLY A 208 -13.08 3.47 -19.91
N ILE A 209 -12.62 2.57 -20.77
CA ILE A 209 -13.43 1.49 -21.35
C ILE A 209 -13.93 0.44 -20.34
N GLN A 210 -15.09 -0.17 -20.63
CA GLN A 210 -15.70 -1.22 -19.82
C GLN A 210 -16.40 -2.27 -20.69
N ASN A 211 -16.33 -3.56 -20.31
CA ASN A 211 -16.96 -4.69 -21.01
C ASN A 211 -16.56 -4.80 -22.50
N LYS A 212 -15.27 -4.59 -22.82
CA LYS A 212 -14.75 -4.51 -24.20
C LYS A 212 -13.65 -5.54 -24.51
N ARG A 213 -13.45 -5.78 -25.81
CA ARG A 213 -12.46 -6.73 -26.35
C ARG A 213 -11.81 -6.20 -27.63
N ASN A 214 -10.56 -6.60 -27.89
CA ASN A 214 -9.82 -6.26 -29.12
C ASN A 214 -9.72 -4.74 -29.37
N MET A 215 -9.37 -3.98 -28.34
CA MET A 215 -9.32 -2.51 -28.36
C MET A 215 -7.90 -1.99 -28.55
N ILE A 216 -7.73 -0.96 -29.39
CA ILE A 216 -6.50 -0.13 -29.41
C ILE A 216 -6.93 1.33 -29.51
N GLY A 217 -6.54 2.19 -28.55
CA GLY A 217 -6.95 3.59 -28.53
C GLY A 217 -8.46 3.78 -28.48
N ASN A 218 -9.16 3.06 -27.60
CA ASN A 218 -10.64 3.05 -27.51
C ASN A 218 -11.40 2.64 -28.80
N LEU A 219 -10.71 2.26 -29.88
CA LEU A 219 -11.31 1.74 -31.11
C LEU A 219 -11.43 0.21 -31.01
N GLU A 220 -12.65 -0.31 -31.19
CA GLU A 220 -12.92 -1.77 -31.26
C GLU A 220 -12.59 -2.30 -32.66
N LEU A 221 -11.79 -3.38 -32.73
CA LEU A 221 -11.24 -3.91 -33.97
C LEU A 221 -11.70 -5.35 -34.26
N PRO A 222 -11.85 -5.73 -35.55
CA PRO A 222 -11.87 -7.13 -35.96
C PRO A 222 -10.65 -7.87 -35.42
N LYS A 223 -10.83 -9.11 -34.97
CA LYS A 223 -9.83 -9.91 -34.23
C LYS A 223 -8.50 -10.02 -34.99
N GLU A 224 -8.58 -10.20 -36.30
CA GLU A 224 -7.45 -10.36 -37.22
C GLU A 224 -6.68 -9.05 -37.36
N LYS A 225 -7.40 -7.92 -37.41
CA LYS A 225 -6.80 -6.58 -37.51
C LYS A 225 -6.18 -6.15 -36.17
N TYR A 226 -6.82 -6.48 -35.06
CA TYR A 226 -6.23 -6.34 -33.73
C TYR A 226 -4.92 -7.14 -33.62
N ALA A 227 -4.92 -8.41 -34.01
CA ALA A 227 -3.73 -9.26 -33.96
C ALA A 227 -2.57 -8.71 -34.82
N GLN A 228 -2.87 -8.21 -36.03
CA GLN A 228 -1.88 -7.57 -36.90
C GLN A 228 -1.23 -6.34 -36.23
N ILE A 229 -2.03 -5.45 -35.64
CA ILE A 229 -1.51 -4.22 -35.02
C ILE A 229 -0.79 -4.53 -33.70
N LYS A 230 -1.31 -5.46 -32.87
CA LYS A 230 -0.64 -5.95 -31.65
C LYS A 230 0.77 -6.44 -31.99
N ALA A 231 0.91 -7.33 -32.98
CA ALA A 231 2.20 -7.91 -33.36
C ALA A 231 3.25 -6.85 -33.76
N SER A 232 2.85 -5.83 -34.53
CA SER A 232 3.75 -4.72 -34.90
C SER A 232 4.16 -3.88 -33.68
N LEU A 233 3.20 -3.49 -32.84
CA LEU A 233 3.47 -2.72 -31.63
C LEU A 233 4.37 -3.49 -30.66
N THR A 234 4.13 -4.78 -30.43
CA THR A 234 4.95 -5.61 -29.53
C THR A 234 6.36 -5.84 -30.06
N SER A 235 6.56 -5.91 -31.39
CA SER A 235 7.90 -5.98 -31.97
C SER A 235 8.68 -4.68 -31.72
N HIS A 236 8.08 -3.52 -31.97
CA HIS A 236 8.70 -2.23 -31.67
C HIS A 236 9.05 -2.10 -30.18
N MET A 237 8.17 -2.53 -29.28
CA MET A 237 8.44 -2.57 -27.83
C MET A 237 9.64 -3.47 -27.49
N ALA A 238 9.76 -4.64 -28.12
CA ALA A 238 10.88 -5.56 -27.89
C ALA A 238 12.23 -4.93 -28.25
N ASP A 239 12.29 -4.22 -29.38
CA ASP A 239 13.53 -3.62 -29.88
C ASP A 239 13.92 -2.36 -29.09
N THR A 240 12.95 -1.56 -28.65
CA THR A 240 13.18 -0.49 -27.66
C THR A 240 13.72 -1.05 -26.34
N LEU A 241 13.11 -2.12 -25.80
CA LEU A 241 13.58 -2.75 -24.56
C LEU A 241 15.00 -3.30 -24.70
N ARG A 242 15.35 -3.95 -25.80
CA ARG A 242 16.71 -4.47 -26.08
C ARG A 242 17.76 -3.36 -26.08
N LYS A 243 17.45 -2.25 -26.75
CA LYS A 243 18.36 -1.13 -27.02
C LYS A 243 18.51 -0.18 -25.82
N GLU A 244 17.40 0.17 -25.17
CA GLU A 244 17.35 1.24 -24.16
C GLU A 244 17.19 0.71 -22.72
N LYS A 245 16.94 -0.60 -22.56
CA LYS A 245 16.69 -1.28 -21.27
C LYS A 245 15.54 -0.68 -20.45
N ARG A 246 14.61 0.00 -21.13
CA ARG A 246 13.42 0.64 -20.56
C ARG A 246 12.34 0.84 -21.63
N ILE A 247 11.14 1.19 -21.19
CA ILE A 247 10.13 1.88 -22.02
C ILE A 247 9.35 2.88 -21.14
N PHE A 248 8.46 3.67 -21.74
CA PHE A 248 7.58 4.60 -21.03
C PHE A 248 6.42 3.89 -20.31
N SER A 249 6.01 4.45 -19.17
CA SER A 249 4.84 4.03 -18.38
C SER A 249 3.52 4.66 -18.84
N LEU A 250 2.41 4.29 -18.20
CA LEU A 250 1.13 5.02 -18.29
C LEU A 250 1.30 6.49 -17.85
N PHE A 251 2.12 6.77 -16.83
CA PHE A 251 2.29 8.12 -16.29
C PHE A 251 3.14 9.00 -17.23
N ASP A 252 4.16 8.42 -17.87
CA ASP A 252 4.91 9.07 -18.94
C ASP A 252 3.99 9.47 -20.12
N ILE A 253 3.00 8.63 -20.46
CA ILE A 253 2.00 8.95 -21.51
C ILE A 253 1.07 10.08 -21.04
N LEU A 254 0.57 10.04 -19.80
CA LEU A 254 -0.29 11.08 -19.25
C LEU A 254 0.44 12.44 -19.23
N ASP A 255 1.64 12.52 -18.67
CA ASP A 255 2.43 13.76 -18.63
C ASP A 255 2.83 14.22 -20.04
N GLY A 256 3.32 13.28 -20.87
CA GLY A 256 3.68 13.53 -22.27
C GLY A 256 2.52 14.02 -23.16
N CYS A 257 1.26 13.77 -22.77
CA CYS A 257 0.07 14.30 -23.44
C CYS A 257 -0.28 15.73 -23.02
N ARG A 258 0.25 16.29 -21.92
CA ARG A 258 -0.09 17.64 -21.41
C ARG A 258 0.33 18.79 -22.33
N LYS A 259 1.26 18.54 -23.26
CA LYS A 259 1.64 19.50 -24.31
C LYS A 259 0.57 19.69 -25.41
N TYR A 260 -0.44 18.82 -25.46
CA TYR A 260 -1.58 18.94 -26.38
C TYR A 260 -2.78 19.55 -25.65
N PRO A 261 -3.59 20.40 -26.31
CA PRO A 261 -4.78 21.01 -25.71
C PRO A 261 -5.82 19.95 -25.30
N HIS A 262 -6.71 20.34 -24.40
CA HIS A 262 -7.88 19.54 -24.03
C HIS A 262 -8.97 19.66 -25.10
N GLU A 263 -9.63 18.54 -25.39
CA GLU A 263 -10.78 18.52 -26.29
C GLU A 263 -12.01 19.21 -25.67
N LYS A 264 -12.87 19.79 -26.50
CA LYS A 264 -14.10 20.46 -26.03
C LYS A 264 -15.21 19.44 -25.76
N LEU A 265 -15.00 18.61 -24.75
CA LEU A 265 -15.91 17.52 -24.39
C LEU A 265 -17.03 18.00 -23.45
N GLN A 266 -18.26 17.62 -23.75
CA GLN A 266 -19.38 17.78 -22.82
C GLN A 266 -19.31 16.68 -21.75
N MET A 267 -18.94 17.06 -20.53
CA MET A 267 -18.95 16.17 -19.36
C MET A 267 -20.36 16.04 -18.74
N PRO A 268 -20.64 14.93 -18.02
CA PRO A 268 -21.84 14.83 -17.21
C PRO A 268 -21.87 15.93 -16.14
N GLN A 269 -23.05 16.47 -15.86
CA GLN A 269 -23.26 17.30 -14.68
C GLN A 269 -23.24 16.40 -13.43
N GLU A 270 -22.74 16.91 -12.32
CA GLU A 270 -22.69 16.15 -11.06
C GLU A 270 -24.11 15.93 -10.52
N GLU A 271 -24.46 14.69 -10.21
CA GLU A 271 -25.68 14.40 -9.45
C GLU A 271 -25.56 15.01 -8.05
N LYS A 272 -26.66 15.56 -7.52
CA LYS A 272 -26.68 16.10 -6.15
C LYS A 272 -26.48 14.96 -5.14
N GLN A 273 -25.24 14.75 -4.74
CA GLN A 273 -24.88 13.80 -3.69
C GLN A 273 -25.67 14.09 -2.42
N LYS A 274 -26.12 13.03 -1.74
CA LYS A 274 -26.78 13.19 -0.43
C LYS A 274 -25.77 13.78 0.57
N PRO A 275 -26.20 14.65 1.51
CA PRO A 275 -25.35 15.06 2.61
C PRO A 275 -24.77 13.84 3.34
N PHE A 276 -23.48 13.90 3.63
CA PHE A 276 -22.78 12.85 4.37
C PHE A 276 -23.21 12.83 5.84
N ASP A 277 -23.56 11.64 6.34
CA ASP A 277 -23.92 11.39 7.73
C ASP A 277 -22.74 10.76 8.50
N ILE A 278 -22.13 11.55 9.38
CA ILE A 278 -21.04 11.11 10.26
C ILE A 278 -21.56 10.26 11.44
N THR A 279 -22.87 10.25 11.73
CA THR A 279 -23.45 9.62 12.94
C THR A 279 -23.11 8.12 13.09
N PRO A 280 -23.11 7.28 12.04
CA PRO A 280 -22.71 5.88 12.14
C PRO A 280 -21.24 5.70 12.56
N ILE A 281 -20.37 6.65 12.19
CA ILE A 281 -18.93 6.64 12.48
C ILE A 281 -18.68 7.16 13.89
N GLU A 282 -19.26 8.28 14.30
CA GLU A 282 -19.16 8.79 15.69
C GLU A 282 -19.64 7.76 16.71
N LYS A 283 -20.78 7.10 16.46
CA LYS A 283 -21.29 6.05 17.33
C LYS A 283 -20.33 4.85 17.44
N SER A 284 -19.63 4.53 16.36
CA SER A 284 -18.65 3.44 16.30
C SER A 284 -17.33 3.80 16.98
N PHE A 285 -16.87 5.06 16.83
CA PHE A 285 -15.70 5.61 17.51
C PHE A 285 -15.92 5.70 19.03
N GLY A 286 -17.05 6.22 19.48
CA GLY A 286 -17.42 6.28 20.90
C GLY A 286 -17.57 4.90 21.54
N ALA A 287 -18.16 3.93 20.83
CA ALA A 287 -18.24 2.54 21.31
C ALA A 287 -16.85 1.87 21.39
N THR A 288 -16.02 2.02 20.35
CA THR A 288 -14.65 1.47 20.30
C THR A 288 -13.78 2.04 21.42
N THR A 289 -13.76 3.36 21.57
CA THR A 289 -12.99 4.03 22.64
C THR A 289 -13.52 3.70 24.03
N GLY A 290 -14.85 3.56 24.20
CA GLY A 290 -15.45 3.09 25.44
C GLY A 290 -15.02 1.68 25.86
N ILE A 291 -14.86 0.76 24.90
CA ILE A 291 -14.38 -0.61 25.16
C ILE A 291 -12.88 -0.63 25.49
N LEU A 292 -12.08 0.16 24.77
CA LEU A 292 -10.61 0.21 24.94
C LEU A 292 -10.21 0.96 26.23
N LEU A 293 -10.69 2.20 26.38
CA LEU A 293 -10.26 3.14 27.41
C LEU A 293 -11.15 3.15 28.67
N GLY A 294 -12.17 2.28 28.72
CA GLY A 294 -13.20 2.26 29.77
C GLY A 294 -14.16 3.45 29.76
N LYS A 295 -13.96 4.43 28.87
CA LYS A 295 -14.76 5.65 28.70
C LYS A 295 -14.77 6.10 27.23
N PRO A 296 -15.92 6.55 26.70
CA PRO A 296 -16.05 6.93 25.30
C PRO A 296 -15.43 8.31 25.00
N LEU A 297 -14.76 8.42 23.86
CA LEU A 297 -14.37 9.70 23.25
C LEU A 297 -15.37 10.08 22.14
N CYS A 298 -15.57 11.37 21.91
CA CYS A 298 -16.52 11.91 20.93
C CYS A 298 -15.85 12.96 20.03
N GLY A 299 -16.34 13.12 18.80
CA GLY A 299 -15.85 14.11 17.86
C GLY A 299 -14.60 13.63 17.12
N ILE A 300 -14.73 12.58 16.31
CA ILE A 300 -13.65 11.86 15.63
C ILE A 300 -12.76 12.81 14.80
N ASP A 301 -13.32 13.89 14.23
CA ASP A 301 -12.55 14.85 13.44
C ASP A 301 -11.53 15.64 14.28
N SER A 302 -11.81 15.86 15.57
CA SER A 302 -10.86 16.47 16.51
C SER A 302 -9.65 15.59 16.80
N TYR A 303 -9.74 14.28 16.51
CA TYR A 303 -8.66 13.30 16.60
C TYR A 303 -7.96 13.05 15.25
N SER A 304 -8.37 13.69 14.15
CA SER A 304 -7.83 13.49 12.80
C SER A 304 -6.29 13.45 12.74
N ARG A 305 -5.60 14.43 13.34
CA ARG A 305 -4.13 14.47 13.40
C ARG A 305 -3.51 13.24 14.07
N PHE A 306 -4.13 12.73 15.15
CA PHE A 306 -3.68 11.54 15.86
C PHE A 306 -4.01 10.25 15.10
N LEU A 307 -5.13 10.21 14.37
CA LEU A 307 -5.59 9.03 13.63
C LEU A 307 -4.93 8.89 12.24
N GLN A 308 -4.47 10.00 11.64
CA GLN A 308 -3.78 10.02 10.35
C GLN A 308 -2.25 10.04 10.46
N ARG A 309 -1.66 10.05 11.67
CA ARG A 309 -0.24 10.43 11.85
C ARG A 309 0.78 9.63 11.02
N HIS A 310 0.54 8.34 10.75
CA HIS A 310 1.36 7.50 9.86
C HIS A 310 0.55 6.91 8.69
N VAL A 311 -0.50 7.61 8.24
CA VAL A 311 -1.34 7.20 7.10
C VAL A 311 -1.13 8.17 5.94
N PRO A 312 -0.83 7.68 4.71
CA PRO A 312 -0.72 8.52 3.52
C PRO A 312 -2.03 9.29 3.27
N SER A 313 -1.97 10.62 3.26
CA SER A 313 -3.15 11.49 3.11
C SER A 313 -3.53 11.68 1.64
N ASN A 314 -4.84 11.64 1.33
CA ASN A 314 -5.35 11.91 -0.02
C ASN A 314 -4.85 13.26 -0.56
N LYS A 315 -4.48 13.30 -1.85
CA LYS A 315 -4.21 14.55 -2.59
C LYS A 315 -5.44 14.90 -3.42
N HIS A 316 -5.80 16.19 -3.47
CA HIS A 316 -6.88 16.69 -4.31
C HIS A 316 -6.33 17.38 -5.56
N ILE A 317 -6.96 17.12 -6.71
CA ILE A 317 -6.63 17.73 -8.02
C ILE A 317 -7.96 18.14 -8.68
N ALA A 318 -7.98 19.25 -9.42
CA ALA A 318 -9.16 19.67 -10.17
C ALA A 318 -9.20 19.02 -11.56
N SER A 319 -10.38 18.57 -11.99
CA SER A 319 -10.61 18.09 -13.36
C SER A 319 -10.42 19.23 -14.39
N PRO A 320 -9.73 19.00 -15.53
CA PRO A 320 -9.56 19.99 -16.59
C PRO A 320 -10.87 20.33 -17.32
N PHE A 321 -11.92 19.50 -17.19
CA PHE A 321 -13.18 19.67 -17.93
C PHE A 321 -14.27 20.34 -17.09
N SER A 322 -14.46 19.90 -15.85
CA SER A 322 -15.53 20.35 -14.96
C SER A 322 -15.07 21.17 -13.75
N GLY A 323 -13.77 21.17 -13.45
CA GLY A 323 -13.24 21.70 -12.19
C GLY A 323 -13.58 20.84 -10.95
N GLN A 324 -14.25 19.69 -11.10
CA GLN A 324 -14.59 18.79 -9.99
C GLN A 324 -13.34 18.30 -9.25
N LYS A 325 -13.49 18.03 -7.95
CA LYS A 325 -12.42 17.56 -7.08
C LYS A 325 -12.16 16.06 -7.28
N VAL A 326 -11.11 15.73 -8.02
CA VAL A 326 -10.54 14.38 -8.11
C VAL A 326 -9.79 14.07 -6.81
N VAL A 327 -10.06 12.91 -6.20
CA VAL A 327 -9.39 12.46 -4.96
C VAL A 327 -8.34 11.41 -5.32
N LEU A 328 -7.09 11.84 -5.47
CA LEU A 328 -5.96 10.92 -5.65
C LEU A 328 -5.65 10.25 -4.30
N ALA A 329 -5.62 8.92 -4.28
CA ALA A 329 -5.34 8.15 -3.08
C ALA A 329 -3.98 8.51 -2.47
N GLY A 330 -3.87 8.51 -1.14
CA GLY A 330 -2.65 8.99 -0.46
C GLY A 330 -1.39 8.22 -0.86
N TYR A 331 -1.51 6.90 -0.97
CA TYR A 331 -0.44 6.01 -1.47
C TYR A 331 -0.11 6.18 -2.96
N ARG A 332 -0.89 6.99 -3.69
CA ARG A 332 -0.65 7.39 -5.08
C ARG A 332 -0.16 8.84 -5.16
N ALA A 333 -0.15 9.59 -4.05
CA ALA A 333 0.27 11.00 -4.04
C ALA A 333 1.74 11.18 -4.44
N PHE A 334 2.62 10.22 -4.11
CA PHE A 334 4.03 10.22 -4.55
C PHE A 334 4.20 10.23 -6.08
N LEU A 335 3.22 9.74 -6.84
CA LEU A 335 3.26 9.82 -8.30
C LEU A 335 3.26 11.29 -8.77
N SER A 336 2.75 12.23 -7.96
CA SER A 336 2.85 13.68 -8.22
C SER A 336 4.25 14.27 -7.98
N SER A 337 5.20 13.56 -7.34
CA SER A 337 6.61 13.99 -7.27
C SER A 337 7.49 13.35 -8.35
N LEU A 338 6.99 12.30 -9.02
CA LEU A 338 7.66 11.64 -10.15
C LEU A 338 7.14 12.15 -11.51
N TYR A 339 5.84 12.48 -11.59
CA TYR A 339 5.13 12.85 -12.82
C TYR A 339 4.21 14.05 -12.58
N ASN A 340 4.12 14.95 -13.55
CA ASN A 340 3.11 16.00 -13.52
C ASN A 340 1.80 15.48 -14.14
N LEU A 341 0.86 15.13 -13.27
CA LEU A 341 -0.45 14.58 -13.66
C LEU A 341 -1.54 15.66 -13.81
N GLU A 342 -1.23 16.93 -13.56
CA GLU A 342 -2.22 18.01 -13.53
C GLU A 342 -2.74 18.32 -14.94
N GLY A 343 -4.07 18.45 -15.06
CA GLY A 343 -4.77 18.52 -16.35
C GLY A 343 -4.99 17.16 -17.04
N ARG A 344 -4.56 16.03 -16.44
CA ARG A 344 -4.81 14.67 -16.97
C ARG A 344 -5.57 13.76 -16.01
N MET A 345 -5.87 14.27 -14.81
CA MET A 345 -6.74 13.66 -13.81
C MET A 345 -8.20 14.11 -14.00
N VAL A 346 -9.14 13.17 -13.94
CA VAL A 346 -10.59 13.39 -14.14
C VAL A 346 -11.42 12.59 -13.12
N THR A 347 -12.73 12.82 -12.98
CA THR A 347 -13.58 11.96 -12.14
C THR A 347 -13.98 10.67 -12.85
N GLU A 348 -14.48 9.67 -12.11
CA GLU A 348 -14.91 8.38 -12.68
C GLU A 348 -15.99 8.59 -13.77
N SER A 349 -16.95 9.48 -13.52
CA SER A 349 -18.01 9.81 -14.48
C SER A 349 -17.47 10.41 -15.78
N GLU A 350 -16.41 11.22 -15.68
CA GLU A 350 -15.73 11.84 -16.82
C GLU A 350 -14.88 10.82 -17.58
N VAL A 351 -14.13 9.95 -16.89
CA VAL A 351 -13.34 8.90 -17.56
C VAL A 351 -14.24 7.90 -18.31
N ARG A 352 -15.44 7.60 -17.78
CA ARG A 352 -16.45 6.79 -18.50
C ARG A 352 -17.07 7.50 -19.69
N GLN A 353 -17.11 8.83 -19.71
CA GLN A 353 -17.52 9.61 -20.87
C GLN A 353 -16.42 9.61 -21.95
N ILE A 354 -15.15 9.79 -21.56
CA ILE A 354 -13.98 9.71 -22.44
C ILE A 354 -13.81 8.29 -23.02
N GLY A 355 -14.13 7.25 -22.26
CA GLY A 355 -14.15 5.85 -22.70
C GLY A 355 -15.14 5.51 -23.82
N LYS A 356 -15.99 6.45 -24.24
CA LYS A 356 -16.89 6.32 -25.40
C LYS A 356 -16.30 6.89 -26.69
N LEU A 357 -15.16 7.58 -26.62
CA LEU A 357 -14.50 8.26 -27.73
C LEU A 357 -13.43 7.34 -28.34
N PRO A 358 -13.57 6.87 -29.60
CA PRO A 358 -12.56 6.05 -30.26
C PRO A 358 -11.51 6.91 -30.98
N SER A 359 -10.23 6.54 -30.87
CA SER A 359 -9.18 7.10 -31.73
C SER A 359 -9.39 6.71 -33.20
N LYS A 360 -8.94 7.59 -34.10
CA LYS A 360 -9.09 7.41 -35.55
C LYS A 360 -8.26 6.22 -36.05
N MET A 361 -8.89 5.31 -36.81
CA MET A 361 -8.27 4.09 -37.34
C MET A 361 -6.98 4.34 -38.13
N GLU A 362 -6.88 5.49 -38.81
CA GLU A 362 -5.67 5.89 -39.53
C GLU A 362 -4.48 6.16 -38.58
N LYS A 363 -4.71 6.92 -37.49
CA LYS A 363 -3.70 7.16 -36.44
C LYS A 363 -3.25 5.83 -35.84
N ILE A 364 -4.21 4.99 -35.43
CA ILE A 364 -3.98 3.68 -34.81
C ILE A 364 -3.22 2.72 -35.73
N SER A 365 -3.50 2.72 -37.04
CA SER A 365 -2.79 1.87 -38.02
C SER A 365 -1.36 2.34 -38.33
N LYS A 366 -0.99 3.57 -37.94
CA LYS A 366 0.34 4.17 -38.13
C LYS A 366 1.14 4.30 -36.82
N MET A 367 0.55 3.96 -35.68
CA MET A 367 1.13 4.19 -34.36
C MET A 367 2.38 3.32 -34.13
N GLN A 368 3.44 3.95 -33.62
CA GLN A 368 4.69 3.30 -33.22
C GLN A 368 4.82 3.30 -31.69
N ALA A 369 5.64 2.40 -31.14
CA ALA A 369 5.94 2.34 -29.71
C ALA A 369 6.95 3.44 -29.29
N THR A 370 6.64 4.71 -29.60
CA THR A 370 7.46 5.89 -29.26
C THR A 370 6.59 6.97 -28.62
N MET A 371 7.13 7.69 -27.63
CA MET A 371 6.39 8.72 -26.88
C MET A 371 5.74 9.79 -27.78
N GLY A 372 6.40 10.17 -28.88
CA GLY A 372 5.83 11.09 -29.88
C GLY A 372 4.57 10.53 -30.54
N SER A 373 4.68 9.35 -31.16
CA SER A 373 3.58 8.71 -31.91
C SER A 373 2.42 8.31 -31.00
N VAL A 374 2.71 7.82 -29.80
CA VAL A 374 1.71 7.46 -28.78
C VAL A 374 0.91 8.68 -28.34
N CYS A 375 1.57 9.79 -27.95
CA CYS A 375 0.83 10.98 -27.52
C CYS A 375 0.08 11.67 -28.67
N GLU A 376 0.65 11.74 -29.89
CA GLU A 376 -0.05 12.25 -31.07
C GLU A 376 -1.33 11.45 -31.39
N THR A 377 -1.27 10.13 -31.17
CA THR A 377 -2.41 9.22 -31.37
C THR A 377 -3.47 9.34 -30.28
N LEU A 378 -3.07 9.53 -29.01
CA LEU A 378 -3.93 9.27 -27.84
C LEU A 378 -4.30 10.52 -27.00
N HIS A 379 -3.69 11.69 -27.18
CA HIS A 379 -3.94 12.86 -26.31
C HIS A 379 -5.41 13.30 -26.21
N GLU A 380 -6.22 12.99 -27.24
CA GLU A 380 -7.68 13.18 -27.28
C GLU A 380 -8.40 12.38 -26.16
N ILE A 381 -7.85 11.22 -25.76
CA ILE A 381 -8.45 10.26 -24.81
C ILE A 381 -7.57 9.91 -23.59
N ALA A 382 -6.30 10.31 -23.58
CA ALA A 382 -5.35 10.00 -22.51
C ALA A 382 -5.64 10.81 -21.23
N TYR A 383 -6.53 10.28 -20.40
CA TYR A 383 -6.92 10.79 -19.08
C TYR A 383 -7.12 9.61 -18.12
N SER A 384 -7.00 9.84 -16.82
CA SER A 384 -7.20 8.82 -15.79
C SER A 384 -7.93 9.40 -14.58
N ASP A 385 -8.69 8.58 -13.87
CA ASP A 385 -9.19 8.91 -12.53
C ASP A 385 -8.17 8.55 -11.43
N LEU A 386 -7.33 7.52 -11.66
CA LEU A 386 -6.49 6.85 -10.65
C LEU A 386 -7.26 6.54 -9.35
N ASP A 387 -8.56 6.36 -9.50
CA ASP A 387 -9.56 6.04 -8.49
C ASP A 387 -10.23 4.71 -8.89
N LYS A 388 -11.05 4.15 -8.01
CA LYS A 388 -11.80 2.92 -8.29
C LYS A 388 -13.12 2.96 -7.55
N GLN A 389 -14.13 3.63 -8.11
CA GLN A 389 -15.50 3.47 -7.65
C GLN A 389 -16.09 2.18 -8.24
N TYR A 390 -16.45 1.22 -7.38
CA TYR A 390 -17.04 -0.05 -7.82
C TYR A 390 -18.01 -0.66 -6.78
N GLY A 391 -19.02 -1.37 -7.26
CA GLY A 391 -20.01 -2.02 -6.40
C GLY A 391 -20.97 -1.06 -5.71
N ASN A 392 -21.53 -1.47 -4.58
CA ASN A 392 -22.52 -0.68 -3.83
C ASN A 392 -21.83 0.23 -2.79
N ASN A 393 -21.64 1.50 -3.13
CA ASN A 393 -21.01 2.50 -2.26
C ASN A 393 -22.04 3.50 -1.73
N THR A 394 -22.11 3.70 -0.41
CA THR A 394 -23.06 4.68 0.18
C THR A 394 -22.48 5.41 1.39
N ASN A 395 -22.76 6.71 1.55
CA ASN A 395 -22.35 7.49 2.71
C ASN A 395 -20.82 7.47 2.96
N ASN A 396 -20.04 7.74 1.91
CA ASN A 396 -18.58 7.80 1.98
C ASN A 396 -18.14 9.25 1.67
N PHE A 397 -17.24 9.81 2.47
CA PHE A 397 -16.80 11.20 2.31
C PHE A 397 -15.27 11.33 2.26
N ASP A 398 -14.79 12.04 1.25
CA ASP A 398 -13.36 12.23 0.94
C ASP A 398 -12.58 10.90 0.90
N CYS A 399 -13.19 9.91 0.24
CA CYS A 399 -12.64 8.57 0.05
C CYS A 399 -12.21 8.35 -1.40
N SER A 400 -11.08 7.69 -1.58
CA SER A 400 -10.56 7.21 -2.87
C SER A 400 -10.45 5.68 -2.85
N VAL A 401 -10.55 5.05 -4.02
CA VAL A 401 -10.57 3.59 -4.24
C VAL A 401 -11.61 2.93 -3.33
N VAL A 402 -12.87 2.95 -3.75
CA VAL A 402 -14.01 2.57 -2.90
C VAL A 402 -14.78 1.41 -3.56
N VAL A 403 -14.76 0.26 -2.90
CA VAL A 403 -15.29 -1.01 -3.45
C VAL A 403 -16.26 -1.63 -2.45
N ASN A 404 -17.57 -1.58 -2.72
CA ASN A 404 -18.62 -2.10 -1.82
C ASN A 404 -18.51 -1.58 -0.37
N ALA A 405 -18.28 -0.27 -0.19
CA ALA A 405 -18.02 0.32 1.12
C ALA A 405 -19.12 1.29 1.58
N HIS A 406 -19.36 1.31 2.90
CA HIS A 406 -20.42 2.13 3.51
C HIS A 406 -19.94 2.84 4.78
N ASP A 407 -20.39 4.07 5.02
CA ASP A 407 -20.04 4.85 6.22
C ASP A 407 -18.50 5.01 6.37
N CYS A 408 -17.81 5.43 5.30
CA CYS A 408 -16.35 5.64 5.31
C CYS A 408 -15.94 7.13 5.24
N TYR A 409 -14.80 7.48 5.86
CA TYR A 409 -14.38 8.88 6.03
C TYR A 409 -12.88 9.12 5.81
N LYS A 410 -12.52 10.11 4.98
CA LYS A 410 -11.16 10.68 4.80
C LYS A 410 -10.04 9.62 4.67
N GLY A 411 -10.04 8.80 3.60
CA GLY A 411 -9.04 7.72 3.41
C GLY A 411 -9.00 7.09 2.01
N SER A 412 -8.38 5.92 1.88
CA SER A 412 -8.11 5.22 0.60
C SER A 412 -8.40 3.70 0.65
N ALA A 413 -8.71 3.11 -0.51
CA ALA A 413 -8.88 1.67 -0.76
C ALA A 413 -9.82 0.91 0.19
N TYR A 414 -10.94 1.54 0.57
CA TYR A 414 -12.01 0.89 1.30
C TYR A 414 -12.61 -0.26 0.49
N SER A 415 -12.19 -1.49 0.80
CA SER A 415 -12.61 -2.70 0.09
C SER A 415 -13.50 -3.55 1.00
N HIS A 416 -14.79 -3.61 0.69
CA HIS A 416 -15.81 -4.35 1.44
C HIS A 416 -15.88 -3.93 2.93
N CYS A 417 -15.76 -2.63 3.19
CA CYS A 417 -15.65 -2.04 4.53
C CYS A 417 -16.95 -1.36 4.99
N LYS A 418 -17.16 -1.30 6.31
CA LYS A 418 -18.24 -0.52 6.92
C LYS A 418 -17.75 0.22 8.17
N LYS A 419 -18.13 1.50 8.34
CA LYS A 419 -17.86 2.32 9.54
C LYS A 419 -16.36 2.44 9.85
N CYS A 420 -15.60 2.96 8.89
CA CYS A 420 -14.14 3.12 8.99
C CYS A 420 -13.72 4.56 8.68
N ALA A 421 -12.57 5.00 9.20
CA ALA A 421 -11.99 6.30 8.83
C ALA A 421 -10.46 6.24 8.74
N TYR A 422 -9.88 7.19 8.02
CA TYR A 422 -8.43 7.44 8.02
C TYR A 422 -7.57 6.22 7.65
N SER A 423 -8.08 5.30 6.84
CA SER A 423 -7.38 4.06 6.52
C SER A 423 -7.01 3.95 5.05
N PHE A 424 -5.93 3.22 4.82
CA PHE A 424 -5.62 2.41 3.66
C PHE A 424 -5.22 1.01 4.19
N TRP A 425 -4.95 -0.02 3.40
CA TRP A 425 -5.96 -0.75 2.64
C TRP A 425 -6.65 -1.72 3.61
N PRO A 426 -7.96 -1.59 3.91
CA PRO A 426 -8.69 -2.50 4.81
C PRO A 426 -9.67 -3.47 4.11
N PHE A 427 -9.93 -4.62 4.76
CA PHE A 427 -10.83 -5.72 4.35
C PHE A 427 -11.09 -6.65 5.55
N GLY A 428 -12.33 -7.16 5.69
CA GLY A 428 -12.73 -8.04 6.80
C GLY A 428 -12.90 -7.31 8.14
N CYS A 429 -13.56 -6.15 8.12
CA CYS A 429 -13.58 -5.21 9.25
C CYS A 429 -14.92 -5.15 9.99
N GLU A 430 -14.87 -4.98 11.32
CA GLU A 430 -16.02 -4.52 12.11
C GLU A 430 -15.67 -3.38 13.09
N GLN A 431 -14.68 -2.55 12.74
CA GLN A 431 -14.57 -1.07 12.89
C GLN A 431 -13.09 -0.68 13.04
N VAL A 432 -12.57 0.25 12.23
CA VAL A 432 -11.15 0.67 12.26
C VAL A 432 -10.99 2.16 11.97
N PHE A 433 -10.16 2.86 12.76
CA PHE A 433 -9.86 4.29 12.57
C PHE A 433 -8.34 4.56 12.58
N GLY A 434 -7.77 4.85 11.40
CA GLY A 434 -6.33 5.05 11.16
C GLY A 434 -5.60 3.76 10.78
N SER A 435 -5.14 3.56 9.53
CA SER A 435 -4.41 2.32 9.14
C SER A 435 -3.65 2.36 7.79
N TYR A 436 -2.59 1.54 7.65
CA TYR A 436 -2.05 0.92 6.40
C TYR A 436 -1.00 -0.16 6.76
N ASN A 437 -1.11 -1.47 6.47
CA ASN A 437 -2.17 -2.34 5.91
C ASN A 437 -2.83 -3.20 7.00
N SER A 438 -3.82 -4.01 6.65
CA SER A 438 -4.52 -4.93 7.56
C SER A 438 -4.93 -6.26 6.88
N TRP A 439 -5.70 -7.13 7.56
CA TRP A 439 -6.93 -7.83 7.08
C TRP A 439 -7.39 -8.97 8.04
N ASN A 440 -8.71 -9.11 8.20
CA ASN A 440 -9.44 -9.76 9.30
C ASN A 440 -9.29 -9.01 10.65
N CYS A 441 -10.20 -8.09 10.93
CA CYS A 441 -10.09 -7.08 12.00
C CYS A 441 -11.30 -7.05 12.96
N GLN A 442 -11.11 -6.50 14.16
CA GLN A 442 -12.16 -6.02 15.06
C GLN A 442 -11.83 -4.60 15.55
N PHE A 443 -12.59 -4.05 16.53
CA PHE A 443 -12.59 -2.63 16.92
C PHE A 443 -11.18 -2.04 17.15
N CYS A 444 -10.63 -1.32 16.16
CA CYS A 444 -9.23 -0.86 16.18
C CYS A 444 -9.03 0.65 15.99
N ILE A 445 -7.99 1.18 16.65
CA ILE A 445 -7.43 2.54 16.46
C ILE A 445 -5.90 2.41 16.31
N ASN A 446 -5.37 2.98 15.22
CA ASN A 446 -4.25 2.46 14.42
C ASN A 446 -4.55 1.11 13.75
N CYS A 447 -3.78 0.81 12.68
CA CYS A 447 -3.28 -0.51 12.31
C CYS A 447 -2.18 -0.38 11.24
N TYR A 448 -0.94 -0.82 11.50
CA TYR A 448 0.13 -0.78 10.49
C TYR A 448 0.64 -2.19 10.13
N ASN A 449 0.79 -2.41 8.82
CA ASN A 449 1.24 -3.63 8.14
C ASN A 449 0.83 -4.98 8.78
N SER A 450 -0.47 -5.27 8.89
CA SER A 450 -0.97 -6.39 9.72
C SER A 450 -1.88 -7.43 9.02
N LYS A 451 -2.18 -8.56 9.67
CA LYS A 451 -3.26 -9.54 9.32
C LYS A 451 -3.66 -10.37 10.57
N LYS A 452 -4.94 -10.77 10.72
CA LYS A 452 -5.57 -11.28 11.99
C LYS A 452 -5.44 -10.31 13.18
N LEU A 453 -6.49 -9.55 13.48
CA LEU A 453 -6.48 -8.49 14.52
C LEU A 453 -7.74 -8.47 15.39
N SER A 454 -7.56 -8.11 16.67
CA SER A 454 -8.62 -7.66 17.60
C SER A 454 -8.03 -6.62 18.58
N ARG A 455 -8.82 -6.14 19.56
CA ARG A 455 -9.04 -4.71 19.86
C ARG A 455 -7.81 -3.92 20.38
N CYS A 456 -7.07 -3.21 19.51
CA CYS A 456 -6.00 -2.23 19.86
C CYS A 456 -6.43 -0.80 19.45
N PHE A 457 -5.85 0.35 19.76
CA PHE A 457 -4.71 0.79 20.58
C PHE A 457 -3.28 0.54 20.08
N GLU A 458 -2.97 1.20 18.97
CA GLU A 458 -1.69 1.18 18.27
C GLU A 458 -1.41 -0.17 17.55
N THR A 459 -0.71 -0.15 16.42
CA THR A 459 -0.24 -1.39 15.74
C THR A 459 0.99 -1.13 14.87
N ASP A 460 1.74 -2.21 14.58
CA ASP A 460 3.01 -2.27 13.86
C ASP A 460 3.15 -3.67 13.18
N CYS A 461 4.15 -3.90 12.33
CA CYS A 461 4.13 -4.94 11.28
C CYS A 461 3.98 -6.39 11.80
N SER A 462 2.81 -7.03 11.60
CA SER A 462 2.42 -8.23 12.39
C SER A 462 1.48 -9.24 11.71
N TYR A 463 1.43 -10.46 12.24
CA TYR A 463 0.44 -11.50 11.92
C TYR A 463 -0.07 -12.16 13.23
N GLU A 464 -1.38 -12.38 13.41
CA GLU A 464 -1.99 -12.96 14.64
C GLU A 464 -1.93 -12.09 15.94
N CYS A 465 -2.89 -11.17 16.14
CA CYS A 465 -2.93 -10.28 17.33
C CYS A 465 -4.33 -10.15 17.99
N SER A 466 -4.37 -9.79 19.29
CA SER A 466 -5.61 -9.48 20.01
C SER A 466 -5.43 -8.59 21.26
N ASP A 467 -6.47 -7.78 21.54
CA ASP A 467 -6.73 -6.89 22.69
C ASP A 467 -5.47 -6.27 23.37
N GLY A 468 -4.74 -5.41 22.64
CA GLY A 468 -3.42 -4.90 23.01
C GLY A 468 -3.22 -3.37 22.97
N TYR A 469 -2.09 -2.93 23.52
CA TYR A 469 -1.63 -1.54 23.64
C TYR A 469 -0.08 -1.53 23.41
N PHE A 470 0.46 -0.83 22.38
CA PHE A 470 1.92 -0.51 22.22
C PHE A 470 3.03 -1.64 22.13
N LEU A 471 2.75 -2.74 21.43
CA LEU A 471 3.55 -3.58 20.47
C LEU A 471 5.06 -3.32 20.12
N HIS A 472 5.59 -4.17 19.21
CA HIS A 472 6.49 -3.90 18.06
C HIS A 472 6.70 -5.21 17.26
N ASN A 473 6.65 -5.19 15.91
CA ASN A 473 6.80 -6.32 14.96
C ASN A 473 6.51 -7.75 15.49
N CYS A 474 5.25 -8.24 15.43
CA CYS A 474 4.76 -9.36 16.26
C CYS A 474 4.14 -10.57 15.53
N GLU A 475 4.24 -11.76 16.15
CA GLU A 475 3.36 -12.91 15.89
C GLU A 475 2.77 -13.56 17.16
N ASN A 476 1.47 -13.88 17.12
CA ASN A 476 0.67 -14.71 18.05
C ASN A 476 0.52 -14.23 19.51
N VAL A 477 -0.28 -13.18 19.72
CA VAL A 477 -0.35 -12.41 21.00
C VAL A 477 -1.76 -12.25 21.59
N ARG A 478 -1.86 -12.23 22.93
CA ARG A 478 -3.06 -11.88 23.74
C ARG A 478 -2.72 -10.95 24.91
N ASP A 479 -3.62 -9.99 25.19
CA ASP A 479 -3.69 -9.12 26.38
C ASP A 479 -2.36 -8.42 26.77
N SER A 480 -1.96 -7.36 26.04
CA SER A 480 -0.61 -6.76 26.10
C SER A 480 -0.57 -5.22 26.20
N MET A 481 0.56 -4.64 26.66
CA MET A 481 0.63 -3.19 26.98
C MET A 481 1.96 -2.43 26.71
N PHE A 482 3.09 -3.11 26.44
CA PHE A 482 4.36 -2.57 25.87
C PHE A 482 5.24 -3.77 25.50
N CYS A 483 5.66 -3.98 24.24
CA CYS A 483 6.38 -5.23 23.89
C CYS A 483 7.37 -5.19 22.70
N PHE A 484 8.65 -5.32 23.00
CA PHE A 484 9.77 -5.27 22.06
C PHE A 484 10.92 -6.12 22.64
N ASN A 485 11.27 -7.32 22.17
CA ASN A 485 10.66 -8.16 21.13
C ASN A 485 10.70 -9.62 21.64
N THR A 486 9.55 -10.27 21.92
CA THR A 486 9.47 -11.60 22.58
C THR A 486 8.30 -12.45 22.05
N LYS A 487 8.28 -13.76 22.35
CA LYS A 487 7.24 -14.71 21.88
C LYS A 487 6.50 -15.38 23.04
N ASN A 488 5.18 -15.54 22.91
CA ASN A 488 4.30 -16.33 23.80
C ASN A 488 4.34 -15.98 25.31
N LEU A 489 4.37 -14.68 25.67
CA LEU A 489 4.23 -14.24 27.07
C LEU A 489 2.78 -13.94 27.46
N HIS A 490 2.48 -13.95 28.77
CA HIS A 490 1.16 -13.61 29.34
C HIS A 490 1.31 -12.66 30.52
N ASN A 491 0.39 -11.69 30.68
CA ASN A 491 0.43 -10.69 31.76
C ASN A 491 1.77 -9.94 31.85
N ALA A 492 2.31 -9.48 30.71
CA ALA A 492 3.67 -8.94 30.62
C ALA A 492 3.72 -7.43 30.38
N ILE A 493 4.79 -6.80 30.86
CA ILE A 493 5.16 -5.39 30.60
C ILE A 493 6.68 -5.35 30.35
N GLY A 494 7.13 -4.84 29.20
CA GLY A 494 8.57 -4.62 28.94
C GLY A 494 9.43 -5.89 29.04
N ASN A 495 8.96 -6.99 28.44
CA ASN A 495 9.55 -8.34 28.51
C ASN A 495 9.60 -9.00 29.91
N ALA A 496 8.94 -8.42 30.93
CA ALA A 496 8.79 -9.04 32.25
C ALA A 496 7.35 -9.56 32.46
N GLN A 497 7.22 -10.85 32.81
CA GLN A 497 5.94 -11.47 33.14
C GLN A 497 5.55 -11.22 34.61
N LEU A 498 4.28 -10.89 34.86
CA LEU A 498 3.75 -10.53 36.18
C LEU A 498 2.61 -11.48 36.61
N GLU A 499 2.29 -11.47 37.90
CA GLU A 499 1.05 -12.09 38.40
C GLU A 499 -0.18 -11.32 37.94
N LYS A 500 -1.25 -12.03 37.57
CA LYS A 500 -2.48 -11.47 36.97
C LYS A 500 -3.04 -10.26 37.73
N GLY A 501 -3.11 -10.31 39.06
CA GLY A 501 -3.63 -9.22 39.88
C GLY A 501 -2.77 -7.94 39.80
N LYS A 502 -1.44 -8.08 39.82
CA LYS A 502 -0.49 -6.96 39.70
C LYS A 502 -0.54 -6.35 38.30
N TYR A 503 -0.56 -7.20 37.26
CA TYR A 503 -0.75 -6.76 35.88
C TYR A 503 -2.06 -5.96 35.70
N SER A 504 -3.17 -6.45 36.25
CA SER A 504 -4.49 -5.81 36.11
C SER A 504 -4.50 -4.40 36.73
N GLY A 505 -4.03 -4.25 37.98
CA GLY A 505 -4.00 -2.95 38.64
C GLY A 505 -3.07 -1.92 37.97
N ILE A 506 -1.98 -2.36 37.35
CA ILE A 506 -1.12 -1.48 36.53
C ILE A 506 -1.85 -1.09 35.24
N LYS A 507 -2.52 -2.04 34.57
CA LYS A 507 -3.29 -1.78 33.34
C LYS A 507 -4.36 -0.72 33.54
N ASP A 508 -5.16 -0.82 34.59
CA ASP A 508 -6.24 0.13 34.89
C ASP A 508 -5.70 1.56 35.13
N ALA A 509 -4.53 1.68 35.75
CA ALA A 509 -3.86 2.96 35.97
C ALA A 509 -3.34 3.58 34.66
N LEU A 510 -2.62 2.81 33.82
CA LEU A 510 -2.10 3.34 32.56
C LEU A 510 -3.22 3.67 31.56
N VAL A 511 -4.27 2.85 31.49
CA VAL A 511 -5.46 3.13 30.66
C VAL A 511 -6.15 4.44 31.10
N SER A 512 -6.23 4.68 32.41
CA SER A 512 -6.75 5.94 32.97
C SER A 512 -5.89 7.15 32.58
N GLN A 513 -4.55 7.03 32.60
CA GLN A 513 -3.65 8.07 32.09
C GLN A 513 -3.89 8.34 30.60
N MET A 514 -3.90 7.29 29.77
CA MET A 514 -4.04 7.41 28.32
C MET A 514 -5.39 8.03 27.90
N HIS A 515 -6.48 7.71 28.61
CA HIS A 515 -7.76 8.40 28.41
C HIS A 515 -7.65 9.90 28.69
N ALA A 516 -7.12 10.29 29.85
CA ALA A 516 -7.02 11.69 30.27
C ALA A 516 -6.14 12.52 29.32
N GLU A 517 -5.08 11.92 28.75
CA GLU A 517 -4.28 12.56 27.71
C GLU A 517 -5.06 12.70 26.39
N LEU A 518 -5.70 11.64 25.88
CA LEU A 518 -6.50 11.72 24.64
C LEU A 518 -7.68 12.67 24.75
N GLU A 519 -8.40 12.67 25.87
CA GLU A 519 -9.53 13.56 26.13
C GLU A 519 -9.12 15.04 26.06
N LYS A 520 -8.03 15.39 26.76
CA LYS A 520 -7.55 16.78 26.94
C LYS A 520 -6.67 17.30 25.81
N LYS A 521 -5.81 16.46 25.22
CA LYS A 521 -4.79 16.85 24.23
C LYS A 521 -5.15 16.49 22.79
N LYS A 522 -6.13 15.61 22.57
CA LYS A 522 -6.44 14.98 21.28
C LYS A 522 -5.27 14.20 20.65
N GLY A 523 -4.40 13.67 21.51
CA GLY A 523 -3.22 12.87 21.17
C GLY A 523 -2.51 12.38 22.43
N LEU A 524 -1.43 11.61 22.26
CA LEU A 524 -0.63 11.03 23.35
C LEU A 524 0.80 11.55 23.31
N LYS A 525 1.47 11.59 24.46
CA LYS A 525 2.92 11.89 24.55
C LYS A 525 3.77 10.80 23.91
N TRP A 526 3.41 9.54 24.16
CA TRP A 526 4.17 8.36 23.73
C TRP A 526 3.43 7.57 22.65
N ASP A 527 4.21 6.98 21.76
CA ASP A 527 3.77 6.08 20.71
C ASP A 527 4.85 5.08 20.31
N ILE A 528 4.46 4.11 19.48
CA ILE A 528 5.32 3.02 18.99
C ILE A 528 6.56 3.49 18.22
N TYR A 529 6.57 4.72 17.69
CA TYR A 529 7.69 5.25 16.92
C TYR A 529 8.64 6.13 17.76
N ASN A 530 8.17 6.72 18.86
CA ASN A 530 9.00 7.51 19.78
C ASN A 530 9.48 6.79 21.05
N ILE A 531 8.81 5.73 21.51
CA ILE A 531 9.15 5.05 22.76
C ILE A 531 10.59 4.51 22.81
N GLY A 532 11.09 3.95 21.70
CA GLY A 532 12.45 3.44 21.54
C GLY A 532 13.58 4.49 21.51
N ALA A 533 13.25 5.78 21.61
CA ALA A 533 14.22 6.86 21.81
C ALA A 533 14.27 7.38 23.26
N GLY A 534 13.37 6.91 24.15
CA GLY A 534 13.25 7.38 25.53
C GLY A 534 12.94 8.87 25.68
N LYS A 535 12.51 9.53 24.60
CA LYS A 535 12.26 10.98 24.49
C LYS A 535 11.06 11.22 23.58
N ALA A 536 10.22 12.18 23.96
CA ALA A 536 9.03 12.64 23.24
C ALA A 536 9.11 14.14 22.98
#